data_AF-A0A8X6XI11-F1
#
_entry.id   AF-A0A8X6XI11-F1
#
_cell.length_a   1.000
_cell.length_b   1.000
_cell.length_c   1.000
_cell.angle_alpha   90.00
_cell.angle_beta   90.00
_cell.angle_gamma   90.00
#
_symmetry.space_group_name_H-M   'P 1'
#
loop_
_entity.id
_entity.type
_entity.pdbx_description
1 polymer ?
#
loop_
_entity_poly.entity_id
_entity_poly.type
_entity_poly.pdbx_seq_one_letter_code
_entity_poly.pdbx_strand_id
1 'polypeptide(L)'
;DEGIHQLEALLFTIKKINADPSILPGIQLGILALDSCDSATYALEQSLDFIKGSSPQQSPSERQFRCSDGTVPTFREGSFDRVVGVIGGQSSSVSIQLANLLRLFRVPQVRSRSFQLLIGIQNLGRYCDVFDQK
;
A
#
# COMPACT_ATOMS: atom_id res chain seq x y z
N ASP A 1 15.65 -4.45 12.77
CA ASP A 1 14.91 -5.62 13.30
C ASP A 1 13.46 -5.34 13.66
N GLU A 2 13.13 -4.22 14.32
CA GLU A 2 11.74 -3.94 14.72
C GLU A 2 10.78 -3.75 13.52
N GLY A 3 11.21 -3.04 12.47
CA GLY A 3 10.38 -2.82 11.27
C GLY A 3 10.06 -4.10 10.46
N ILE A 4 10.96 -5.09 10.47
CA ILE A 4 10.75 -6.37 9.76
C ILE A 4 9.65 -7.17 10.45
N HIS A 5 9.73 -7.33 11.77
CA HIS A 5 8.69 -8.04 12.54
C HIS A 5 7.32 -7.37 12.42
N GLN A 6 7.28 -6.03 12.36
CA GLN A 6 6.04 -5.28 12.15
C GLN A 6 5.45 -5.51 10.76
N LEU A 7 6.28 -5.55 9.72
CA LEU A 7 5.86 -5.87 8.37
C LEU A 7 5.33 -7.31 8.27
N GLU A 8 6.02 -8.28 8.88
CA GLU A 8 5.58 -9.67 8.94
C GLU A 8 4.25 -9.83 9.68
N ALA A 9 4.09 -9.17 10.83
CA ALA A 9 2.85 -9.18 11.59
C ALA A 9 1.67 -8.58 10.79
N LEU A 10 1.93 -7.51 10.05
CA LEU A 10 0.93 -6.93 9.15
C LEU A 10 0.57 -7.90 8.01
N LEU A 11 1.56 -8.47 7.34
CA LEU A 11 1.34 -9.42 6.24
C LEU A 11 0.54 -10.64 6.74
N PHE A 12 0.86 -11.15 7.92
CA PHE A 12 0.11 -12.21 8.58
C PHE A 12 -1.35 -11.81 8.86
N THR A 13 -1.57 -10.59 9.35
CA THR A 13 -2.91 -10.06 9.63
C THR A 13 -3.74 -9.95 8.35
N ILE A 14 -3.17 -9.43 7.28
CA ILE A 14 -3.83 -9.31 5.97
C ILE A 14 -4.17 -10.69 5.41
N LYS A 15 -3.26 -11.66 5.51
CA LYS A 15 -3.55 -13.06 5.13
C LYS A 15 -4.73 -13.64 5.90
N LYS A 16 -4.84 -13.36 7.20
CA LYS A 16 -6.00 -13.81 8.00
C LYS A 16 -7.29 -13.13 7.57
N ILE A 17 -7.27 -11.83 7.29
CA ILE A 17 -8.44 -11.09 6.81
C ILE A 17 -8.92 -11.67 5.47
N ASN A 18 -8.01 -11.85 4.52
CA ASN A 18 -8.35 -12.37 3.19
C ASN A 18 -8.84 -13.84 3.22
N ALA A 19 -8.45 -14.62 4.24
CA ALA A 19 -8.88 -16.00 4.42
C ALA A 19 -10.24 -16.15 5.12
N ASP A 20 -10.72 -15.10 5.80
CA ASP A 20 -11.98 -15.12 6.54
C ASP A 20 -13.13 -14.57 5.68
N PRO A 21 -14.06 -15.41 5.20
CA PRO A 21 -15.16 -14.96 4.35
C PRO A 21 -16.18 -14.07 5.08
N SER A 22 -16.12 -13.96 6.41
CA SER A 22 -16.96 -13.06 7.20
C SER A 22 -16.43 -11.63 7.24
N ILE A 23 -15.14 -11.43 6.94
CA ILE A 23 -14.48 -10.13 6.96
C ILE A 23 -14.21 -9.70 5.51
N LEU A 24 -14.85 -8.61 5.07
CA LEU A 24 -14.73 -8.07 3.70
C LEU A 24 -15.03 -9.10 2.59
N PRO A 25 -16.25 -9.67 2.54
CA PRO A 25 -16.59 -10.71 1.57
C PRO A 25 -16.43 -10.23 0.13
N GLY A 26 -15.67 -10.98 -0.67
CA GLY A 26 -15.42 -10.67 -2.09
C GLY A 26 -14.36 -9.61 -2.35
N ILE A 27 -13.67 -9.14 -1.32
CA ILE A 27 -12.57 -8.18 -1.39
C ILE A 27 -11.29 -8.87 -0.91
N GLN A 28 -10.19 -8.69 -1.63
CA GLN A 28 -8.87 -9.08 -1.15
C GLN A 28 -8.06 -7.83 -0.87
N LEU A 29 -7.40 -7.79 0.28
CA LEU A 29 -6.52 -6.70 0.67
C LEU A 29 -5.10 -6.98 0.22
N GLY A 30 -4.49 -6.00 -0.42
CA GLY A 30 -3.05 -5.92 -0.67
C GLY A 30 -2.38 -4.86 0.19
N ILE A 31 -1.07 -4.97 0.34
CA ILE A 31 -0.25 -3.97 1.01
C ILE A 31 0.92 -3.55 0.14
N LEU A 32 1.28 -2.27 0.22
CA LEU A 32 2.51 -1.71 -0.31
C LEU A 32 3.24 -1.05 0.86
N ALA A 33 4.40 -1.56 1.24
CA ALA A 33 5.17 -1.05 2.37
C ALA A 33 6.40 -0.28 1.87
N LEU A 34 6.53 0.97 2.28
CA LEU A 34 7.66 1.85 1.98
C LEU A 34 8.30 2.28 3.30
N ASP A 35 9.63 2.28 3.38
CA ASP A 35 10.33 2.79 4.55
C ASP A 35 10.29 4.32 4.54
N SER A 36 9.98 4.96 5.65
CA SER A 36 10.06 6.43 5.75
C SER A 36 11.43 6.92 6.23
N CYS A 37 12.29 6.02 6.72
CA CYS A 37 13.62 6.34 7.28
C CYS A 37 13.60 7.49 8.30
N ASP A 38 12.48 7.66 9.02
CA ASP A 38 12.17 8.80 9.91
C ASP A 38 12.24 10.21 9.27
N SER A 39 12.25 10.27 7.95
CA SER A 39 12.34 11.51 7.19
C SER A 39 10.97 11.90 6.66
N ALA A 40 10.48 13.07 7.10
CA ALA A 40 9.21 13.60 6.60
C ALA A 40 9.22 13.85 5.09
N THR A 41 10.35 14.32 4.54
CA THR A 41 10.51 14.55 3.10
C THR A 41 10.41 13.24 2.34
N TYR A 42 11.08 12.19 2.84
CA TYR A 42 11.03 10.87 2.20
C TYR A 42 9.62 10.27 2.27
N ALA A 43 8.96 10.35 3.44
CA ALA A 43 7.59 9.90 3.59
C ALA A 43 6.61 10.59 2.64
N LEU A 44 6.78 11.90 2.40
CA LEU A 44 5.95 12.67 1.47
C LEU A 44 6.18 12.23 0.02
N GLU A 45 7.43 12.08 -0.41
CA GLU A 45 7.77 11.59 -1.75
C GLU A 45 7.18 10.19 -1.99
N GLN A 46 7.37 9.28 -1.05
CA GLN A 46 6.82 7.92 -1.11
C GLN A 46 5.28 7.91 -1.11
N SER A 47 4.64 8.86 -0.41
CA SER A 47 3.17 9.00 -0.45
C SER A 47 2.65 9.44 -1.81
N LEU A 48 3.45 10.16 -2.60
CA LEU A 48 3.06 10.50 -3.97
C LEU A 48 3.01 9.25 -4.84
N ASP A 49 3.82 8.22 -4.58
CA ASP A 49 3.76 6.95 -5.30
C ASP A 49 2.45 6.19 -5.00
N PHE A 50 1.95 6.30 -3.76
CA PHE A 50 0.63 5.78 -3.38
C PHE A 50 -0.54 6.49 -4.07
N ILE A 51 -0.41 7.80 -4.26
CA ILE A 51 -1.45 8.65 -4.88
C ILE A 51 -1.44 8.54 -6.40
N LYS A 52 -0.25 8.51 -7.00
CA LYS A 52 -0.06 8.38 -8.44
C LYS A 52 -0.54 7.05 -8.98
N GLY A 53 -0.76 6.06 -8.09
CA GLY A 53 -1.41 4.79 -8.33
C GLY A 53 -1.31 4.40 -9.78
N SER A 54 -0.12 3.99 -10.23
CA SER A 54 0.17 3.63 -11.62
C SER A 54 -0.46 4.59 -12.66
N SER A 55 0.32 5.52 -13.19
CA SER A 55 -0.17 6.20 -14.39
C SER A 55 -0.51 5.14 -15.46
N PRO A 56 -1.71 5.14 -16.08
CA PRO A 56 -1.98 4.28 -17.24
C PRO A 56 -1.08 4.63 -18.44
N GLN A 57 -0.24 5.67 -18.32
CA GLN A 57 0.79 6.04 -19.28
C GLN A 57 2.17 5.40 -19.01
N GLN A 58 2.32 4.51 -18.01
CA GLN A 58 3.54 3.71 -17.91
C GLN A 58 3.50 2.59 -18.95
N SER A 59 4.55 2.56 -19.76
CA SER A 59 4.75 1.55 -20.79
C SER A 59 4.64 0.14 -20.19
N PRO A 60 4.16 -0.88 -20.94
CA PRO A 60 4.08 -2.26 -20.44
C PRO A 60 5.42 -2.81 -19.90
N SER A 61 6.53 -2.20 -20.30
CA SER A 61 7.91 -2.49 -19.88
C SER A 61 8.32 -1.93 -18.52
N GLU A 62 7.59 -0.96 -17.95
CA GLU A 62 7.93 -0.32 -16.66
C GLU A 62 7.06 -0.79 -15.49
N ARG A 63 6.09 -1.68 -15.75
CA ARG A 63 5.23 -2.23 -14.70
C ARG A 63 6.05 -3.21 -13.86
N GLN A 64 6.35 -2.81 -12.62
CA GLN A 64 7.12 -3.61 -11.64
C GLN A 64 6.37 -4.83 -11.09
N PHE A 65 5.09 -5.00 -11.43
CA PHE A 65 4.24 -6.02 -10.82
C PHE A 65 3.92 -7.13 -11.82
N ARG A 66 4.31 -8.36 -11.48
CA ARG A 66 4.03 -9.58 -12.24
C ARG A 66 3.31 -10.59 -11.36
N CYS A 67 2.33 -11.27 -11.94
CA CYS A 67 1.68 -12.39 -11.29
C CYS A 67 2.61 -13.62 -11.29
N SER A 68 2.44 -14.53 -10.33
CA SER A 68 3.27 -15.74 -10.20
C SER A 68 3.19 -16.68 -11.43
N ASP A 69 2.15 -16.53 -12.24
CA ASP A 69 1.91 -17.23 -13.50
C ASP A 69 2.50 -16.51 -14.74
N GLY A 70 3.18 -15.37 -14.53
CA GLY A 70 3.75 -14.55 -15.60
C GLY A 70 2.72 -13.73 -16.38
N THR A 71 1.45 -13.75 -15.97
CA THR A 71 0.41 -12.91 -16.58
C THR A 71 0.53 -11.46 -16.14
N VAL A 72 0.04 -10.55 -16.98
CA VAL A 72 -0.07 -9.14 -16.63
C VAL A 72 -1.29 -9.01 -15.71
N PRO A 73 -1.15 -8.43 -14.51
CA PRO A 73 -2.30 -8.23 -13.64
C PRO A 73 -3.34 -7.36 -14.38
N THR A 74 -4.56 -7.87 -14.51
CA THR A 74 -5.67 -7.14 -15.14
C THR A 74 -6.56 -6.55 -14.05
N PHE A 75 -6.79 -5.24 -14.07
CA PHE A 75 -7.48 -4.54 -12.98
C PHE A 75 -8.92 -4.22 -13.39
N ARG A 76 -9.85 -4.24 -12.43
CA ARG A 76 -11.22 -3.76 -12.70
C ARG A 76 -11.12 -2.29 -13.12
N GLU A 77 -11.65 -1.94 -14.28
CA GLU A 77 -11.60 -0.58 -14.86
C GLU A 77 -10.20 -0.04 -15.23
N GLY A 78 -9.15 -0.87 -15.27
CA GLY A 78 -7.88 -0.50 -15.92
C GLY A 78 -7.00 0.53 -15.20
N SER A 79 -7.31 0.88 -13.96
CA SER A 79 -6.40 1.61 -13.06
C SER A 79 -6.01 0.71 -11.90
N PHE A 80 -4.80 0.85 -11.34
CA PHE A 80 -4.54 0.25 -10.04
C PHE A 80 -5.58 0.81 -9.06
N ASP A 81 -6.17 -0.07 -8.26
CA ASP A 81 -7.04 0.36 -7.18
C ASP A 81 -6.19 1.21 -6.25
N ARG A 82 -6.45 2.53 -6.28
CA ARG A 82 -5.73 3.53 -5.50
C ARG A 82 -5.56 3.04 -4.08
N VAL A 83 -4.44 3.40 -3.45
CA VAL A 83 -4.28 3.17 -2.01
C VAL A 83 -5.51 3.71 -1.27
N VAL A 84 -6.28 2.79 -0.70
CA VAL A 84 -7.57 3.08 -0.03
C VAL A 84 -7.35 3.54 1.41
N GLY A 85 -6.14 3.38 1.94
CA GLY A 85 -5.75 3.87 3.24
C GLY A 85 -4.26 3.72 3.49
N VAL A 86 -3.72 4.59 4.35
CA VAL A 86 -2.31 4.56 4.74
C VAL A 86 -2.17 4.31 6.23
N ILE A 87 -1.32 3.38 6.63
CA ILE A 87 -0.91 3.18 8.03
C ILE A 87 0.53 3.67 8.17
N GLY A 88 0.80 4.51 9.17
CA GLY A 88 2.15 4.99 9.45
C GLY A 88 2.18 6.38 10.07
N GLY A 89 3.35 7.02 10.10
CA GLY A 89 3.53 8.34 10.70
C GLY A 89 3.89 8.27 12.18
N GLN A 90 4.98 7.57 12.49
CA GLN A 90 5.56 7.41 13.83
C GLN A 90 5.73 8.74 14.57
N SER A 91 6.27 9.76 13.89
CA SER A 91 6.38 11.11 14.43
C SER A 91 5.13 11.94 14.11
N SER A 92 4.74 12.81 15.06
CA SER A 92 3.63 13.74 14.87
C SER A 92 3.89 14.70 13.69
N SER A 93 5.14 15.15 13.48
CA SER A 93 5.48 16.02 12.36
C SER A 93 5.28 15.33 11.01
N VAL A 94 5.66 14.06 10.90
CA VAL A 94 5.49 13.23 9.70
C VAL A 94 3.99 12.97 9.47
N SER A 95 3.26 12.52 10.49
CA SER A 95 1.82 12.25 10.36
C SER A 95 1.00 13.49 9.97
N ILE A 96 1.31 14.69 10.49
CA ILE A 96 0.60 15.91 10.11
C ILE A 96 0.83 16.25 8.64
N GLN A 97 2.08 16.18 8.18
CA GLN A 97 2.43 16.46 6.79
C GLN A 97 1.76 15.46 5.82
N LEU A 98 1.77 14.18 6.18
CA LEU A 98 1.07 13.13 5.44
C LEU A 98 -0.44 13.35 5.42
N ALA A 99 -1.06 13.64 6.56
CA ALA A 99 -2.49 13.88 6.65
C ALA A 99 -2.93 15.06 5.76
N ASN A 100 -2.14 16.13 5.69
CA ASN A 100 -2.43 17.28 4.83
C ASN A 100 -2.42 16.91 3.34
N LEU A 101 -1.47 16.07 2.92
CA LEU A 101 -1.38 15.59 1.53
C LEU A 101 -2.48 14.57 1.21
N LEU A 102 -2.59 13.50 2.01
CA LEU A 102 -3.51 12.39 1.77
C LEU A 102 -4.99 12.81 1.81
N ARG A 103 -5.31 13.85 2.59
CA ARG A 103 -6.65 14.46 2.61
C ARG A 103 -7.06 15.03 1.26
N LEU A 104 -6.13 15.56 0.47
CA LEU A 104 -6.44 16.09 -0.88
C LEU A 104 -6.92 14.97 -1.82
N PHE A 105 -6.45 13.74 -1.60
CA PHE A 105 -6.77 12.56 -2.40
C PHE A 105 -7.83 11.65 -1.76
N ARG A 106 -8.43 12.09 -0.64
CA ARG A 106 -9.42 11.34 0.14
C ARG A 106 -8.90 9.97 0.63
N VAL A 107 -7.60 9.88 0.90
CA VAL A 107 -6.99 8.67 1.46
C VAL A 107 -6.93 8.82 2.99
N PRO A 108 -7.64 7.99 3.77
CA PRO A 108 -7.55 8.01 5.22
C PRO A 108 -6.17 7.55 5.70
N GLN A 109 -5.63 8.23 6.71
CA GLN A 109 -4.37 7.85 7.36
C GLN A 109 -4.64 7.42 8.81
N VAL A 110 -4.15 6.24 9.18
CA VAL A 110 -4.12 5.77 10.57
C VAL A 110 -2.71 5.95 11.11
N ARG A 111 -2.57 6.80 12.13
CA ARG A 111 -1.29 6.99 12.81
C ARG A 111 -0.97 5.78 13.69
N SER A 112 0.21 5.21 13.50
CA SER A 112 0.78 4.25 14.43
C SER A 112 2.14 4.73 14.91
N ARG A 113 2.34 4.72 16.23
CA ARG A 113 3.57 5.17 16.87
C ARG A 113 4.71 4.15 16.75
N SER A 114 4.36 2.90 16.43
CA SER A 114 5.30 1.80 16.30
C SER A 114 5.79 1.62 14.87
N PHE A 115 4.96 1.94 13.87
CA PHE A 115 5.32 1.74 12.46
C PHE A 115 6.11 2.92 11.90
N GLN A 116 7.41 2.72 11.72
CA GLN A 116 8.28 3.60 10.95
C GLN A 116 7.99 3.50 9.43
N LEU A 117 7.38 2.40 9.01
CA LEU A 117 6.98 2.18 7.62
C LEU A 117 5.69 2.94 7.29
N LEU A 118 5.60 3.38 6.04
CA LEU A 118 4.39 3.85 5.41
C LEU A 118 3.77 2.70 4.62
N ILE A 119 2.57 2.27 5.02
CA ILE A 119 1.88 1.12 4.43
C ILE A 119 0.66 1.63 3.69
N GLY A 120 0.63 1.47 2.37
CA GLY A 120 -0.56 1.66 1.55
C GLY A 120 -1.38 0.38 1.47
N ILE A 121 -2.62 0.42 1.94
CA ILE A 121 -3.59 -0.66 1.74
C ILE A 121 -4.27 -0.45 0.39
N GLN A 122 -4.37 -1.51 -0.40
CA GLN A 122 -5.03 -1.50 -1.71
C GLN A 122 -6.10 -2.59 -1.73
N ASN A 123 -7.17 -2.35 -2.50
CA ASN A 123 -8.10 -3.43 -2.85
C ASN A 123 -7.51 -4.16 -4.05
N LEU A 124 -7.24 -5.46 -3.91
CA LEU A 124 -6.72 -6.27 -5.01
C LEU A 124 -7.84 -6.86 -5.88
N GLY A 125 -9.11 -6.74 -5.48
CA GLY A 125 -10.21 -7.45 -6.13
C GLY A 125 -9.96 -8.97 -6.20
N ARG A 126 -10.70 -9.70 -7.05
CA ARG A 126 -10.30 -11.07 -7.42
C ARG A 126 -9.14 -11.00 -8.43
N TYR A 127 -7.94 -10.64 -8.00
CA TYR A 127 -6.78 -10.60 -8.88
C TYR A 127 -5.50 -11.05 -8.20
N CYS A 128 -4.72 -11.80 -9.00
CA CYS A 128 -3.52 -12.53 -8.64
C CYS A 128 -2.58 -11.74 -7.73
N ASP A 129 -2.08 -12.39 -6.68
CA ASP A 129 -1.13 -11.83 -5.73
C ASP A 129 -0.01 -11.07 -6.46
N VAL A 130 -0.02 -9.75 -6.29
CA VAL A 130 1.00 -8.87 -6.83
C VAL A 130 2.26 -9.05 -5.96
N PHE A 131 3.22 -9.82 -6.45
CA PHE A 131 4.54 -9.94 -5.84
C PHE A 131 5.45 -8.87 -6.44
N ASP A 132 5.88 -7.92 -5.60
CA ASP A 132 7.05 -7.09 -5.88
C ASP A 132 8.29 -7.94 -5.59
N GLN A 133 8.83 -8.59 -6.64
CA GLN A 133 10.18 -9.16 -6.57
C GLN A 133 11.16 -8.05 -6.93
N LYS A 134 11.72 -7.43 -5.90
CA LYS A 134 12.99 -6.71 -6.01
C LYS A 134 14.16 -7.69 -5.92
#